data_AF-A0A828Z392-F1
#
_entry.id   AF-A0A828Z392-F1
#
_cell.length_a   1.000
_cell.length_b   1.000
_cell.length_c   1.000
_cell.angle_alpha   90.00
_cell.angle_beta   90.00
_cell.angle_gamma   90.00
#
_symmetry.space_group_name_H-M   'P 1'
#
loop_
_entity.id
_entity.type
_entity.pdbx_description
1 polymer ?
#
loop_
_entity_poly.entity_id
_entity_poly.type
_entity_poly.pdbx_seq_one_letter_code
_entity_poly.pdbx_strand_id
1 'polypeptide(L)'
;MIENVLSSSVPSDSCDAVSCTFGLKTLPREQMSILISEVDRILKPSGTFVFAELSKPKNEIYYFLWSLYFVYFLPIVGRLFSCPFVEKKYLSNSIDHFGSIASDEQRFRFTFSKVKSFSWYGGIVTGISGHKKEI
;
A
#
# COMPACT_ATOMS: atom_id res chain seq x y z
N MET A 1 18.98 -2.32 -8.39
CA MET A 1 19.47 -1.21 -7.54
C MET A 1 18.44 -0.98 -6.44
N ILE A 2 18.86 -0.78 -5.19
CA ILE A 2 17.96 -0.46 -4.08
C ILE A 2 18.19 1.01 -3.75
N GLU A 3 17.14 1.81 -3.73
CA GLU A 3 17.20 3.24 -3.44
C GLU A 3 15.98 3.70 -2.63
N ASN A 4 16.02 4.95 -2.14
CA ASN A 4 14.91 5.54 -1.40
C ASN A 4 13.80 5.98 -2.36
N VAL A 5 12.63 5.35 -2.26
CA VAL A 5 11.47 5.66 -3.12
C VAL A 5 10.96 7.11 -2.97
N LEU A 6 11.27 7.77 -1.85
CA LEU A 6 10.89 9.16 -1.60
C LEU A 6 11.86 10.18 -2.20
N SER A 7 12.99 9.70 -2.73
CA SER A 7 14.04 10.50 -3.39
C SER A 7 14.79 9.61 -4.36
N SER A 8 14.10 9.22 -5.44
CA SER A 8 14.63 8.27 -6.42
C SER A 8 15.49 8.97 -7.46
N SER A 9 16.57 8.32 -7.85
CA SER A 9 17.43 8.72 -8.97
C SER A 9 16.82 8.44 -10.35
N VAL A 10 15.66 7.78 -10.40
CA VAL A 10 14.93 7.51 -11.64
C VAL A 10 14.58 8.83 -12.35
N PRO A 11 14.90 8.98 -13.65
CA PRO A 11 14.61 10.19 -14.40
C PRO A 11 13.11 10.48 -14.47
N SER A 12 12.76 11.77 -14.59
CA SER A 12 11.38 12.17 -14.85
C SER A 12 10.89 11.60 -16.19
N ASP A 13 9.59 11.31 -16.27
CA ASP A 13 8.94 10.82 -17.50
C ASP A 13 9.65 9.61 -18.14
N SER A 14 10.14 8.67 -17.32
CA SER A 14 10.91 7.52 -17.79
C SER A 14 10.22 6.18 -17.58
N CYS A 15 9.24 6.10 -16.66
CA CYS A 15 8.50 4.88 -16.36
C CYS A 15 7.16 4.84 -17.09
N ASP A 16 6.87 3.74 -17.78
CA ASP A 16 5.55 3.48 -18.37
C ASP A 16 4.53 3.05 -17.31
N ALA A 17 5.00 2.33 -16.28
CA ALA A 17 4.18 1.87 -15.17
C ALA A 17 4.96 1.89 -13.85
N VAL A 18 4.26 2.20 -12.76
CA VAL A 18 4.79 2.12 -11.39
C VAL A 18 3.85 1.24 -10.56
N SER A 19 4.42 0.30 -9.80
CA SER A 19 3.63 -0.52 -8.88
C SER A 19 4.24 -0.53 -7.48
N CYS A 20 3.38 -0.57 -6.47
CA CYS A 20 3.79 -0.74 -5.08
C CYS A 20 2.86 -1.76 -4.42
N THR A 21 3.44 -2.83 -3.88
CA THR A 21 2.69 -3.87 -3.18
C THR A 21 3.26 -4.06 -1.80
N PHE A 22 2.41 -3.98 -0.78
CA PHE A 22 2.76 -4.27 0.61
C PHE A 22 3.88 -3.43 1.24
N GLY A 23 4.18 -2.26 0.68
CA GLY A 23 5.16 -1.30 1.22
C GLY A 23 4.57 0.00 1.76
N LEU A 24 3.32 0.33 1.44
CA LEU A 24 2.74 1.64 1.80
C LEU A 24 2.57 1.82 3.31
N LYS A 25 2.21 0.76 4.03
CA LYS A 25 2.02 0.80 5.49
C LYS A 25 3.31 1.08 6.28
N THR A 26 4.48 0.97 5.64
CA THR A 26 5.75 1.29 6.30
C THR A 26 6.06 2.78 6.27
N LEU A 27 5.35 3.54 5.42
CA LEU A 27 5.51 4.99 5.32
C LEU A 27 4.58 5.70 6.30
N PRO A 28 5.08 6.69 7.05
CA PRO A 28 4.25 7.66 7.74
C PRO A 28 3.31 8.40 6.77
N ARG A 29 2.14 8.84 7.27
CA ARG A 29 1.09 9.48 6.44
C ARG A 29 1.56 10.77 5.76
N GLU A 30 2.49 11.48 6.37
CA GLU A 30 3.12 12.68 5.82
C GLU A 30 4.00 12.37 4.60
N GLN A 31 4.59 11.17 4.53
CA GLN A 31 5.44 10.74 3.42
C GLN A 31 4.63 10.28 2.20
N MET A 32 3.33 10.00 2.36
CA MET A 32 2.45 9.59 1.26
C MET A 32 2.38 10.63 0.14
N SER A 33 2.34 11.93 0.49
CA SER A 33 2.33 13.01 -0.51
C SER A 33 3.64 13.08 -1.30
N ILE A 34 4.78 12.82 -0.64
CA ILE A 34 6.09 12.78 -1.28
C ILE A 34 6.15 11.60 -2.25
N LEU A 35 5.69 10.42 -1.83
CA LEU A 35 5.59 9.24 -2.68
C LEU A 35 4.72 9.51 -3.92
N ILE A 36 3.53 10.09 -3.73
CA ILE A 36 2.61 10.43 -4.83
C ILE A 36 3.29 11.39 -5.82
N SER A 37 4.01 12.39 -5.32
CA SER A 37 4.74 13.35 -6.16
C SER A 37 5.88 12.68 -6.92
N GLU A 38 6.64 11.78 -6.30
CA GLU A 38 7.72 11.05 -6.96
C GLU A 38 7.18 10.12 -8.04
N VAL A 39 6.05 9.45 -7.79
CA VAL A 39 5.38 8.59 -8.78
C VAL A 39 4.91 9.40 -9.98
N ASP A 40 4.30 10.57 -9.75
CA ASP A 40 3.91 11.47 -10.83
C ASP A 40 5.12 11.95 -11.64
N ARG A 41 6.21 12.34 -10.96
CA ARG A 41 7.46 12.79 -11.59
C ARG A 41 8.04 11.73 -12.52
N ILE A 42 8.18 10.49 -12.07
CA ILE A 42 8.86 9.42 -12.83
C ILE A 42 7.99 8.80 -13.93
N LEU A 43 6.67 8.84 -13.78
CA LEU A 43 5.77 8.34 -14.82
C LEU A 43 5.83 9.20 -16.07
N LYS A 44 5.88 8.57 -17.25
CA LYS A 44 5.65 9.23 -18.54
C LYS A 44 4.24 9.81 -18.62
N PRO A 45 3.98 10.81 -19.49
CA PRO A 45 2.61 11.17 -19.87
C PRO A 45 1.84 9.91 -20.31
N SER A 46 0.60 9.77 -19.85
CA SER A 46 -0.25 8.56 -20.01
C SER A 46 0.22 7.30 -19.27
N GLY A 47 1.37 7.32 -18.59
CA GLY A 47 1.85 6.22 -17.75
C GLY A 47 0.87 5.88 -16.62
N THR A 48 0.94 4.65 -16.12
CA THR A 48 -0.04 4.13 -15.14
C THR A 48 0.61 3.80 -13.80
N PHE A 49 -0.15 3.88 -12.71
CA PHE A 49 0.27 3.31 -11.44
C PHE A 49 -0.76 2.33 -10.88
N VAL A 50 -0.29 1.40 -10.04
CA VAL A 50 -1.14 0.52 -9.25
C VAL A 50 -0.51 0.23 -7.89
N PHE A 51 -1.20 0.60 -6.83
CA PHE A 51 -0.80 0.32 -5.46
C PHE A 51 -1.76 -0.66 -4.81
N ALA A 52 -1.22 -1.63 -4.06
CA ALA A 52 -1.99 -2.59 -3.29
C ALA A 52 -1.36 -2.80 -1.91
N GLU A 53 -2.17 -2.82 -0.86
CA GLU A 53 -1.71 -2.96 0.50
C GLU A 53 -2.69 -3.78 1.34
N LEU A 54 -2.18 -4.44 2.38
CA LEU A 54 -2.98 -5.07 3.41
C LEU A 54 -3.72 -4.01 4.21
N SER A 55 -5.02 -4.19 4.33
CA SER A 55 -5.91 -3.32 5.09
C SER A 55 -6.68 -4.12 6.12
N LYS A 56 -7.17 -3.40 7.13
CA LYS A 56 -8.09 -3.98 8.10
C LYS A 56 -9.46 -4.18 7.44
N PRO A 57 -9.95 -5.43 7.27
CA PRO A 57 -11.25 -5.67 6.68
C PRO A 57 -12.36 -5.08 7.55
N LYS A 58 -13.33 -4.41 6.93
CA LYS A 58 -14.51 -3.84 7.61
C LYS A 58 -15.66 -4.83 7.74
N ASN A 59 -15.71 -5.84 6.86
CA ASN A 59 -16.74 -6.87 6.92
C ASN A 59 -16.47 -7.81 8.10
N GLU A 60 -17.49 -8.08 8.91
CA GLU A 60 -17.36 -8.84 10.17
C GLU A 60 -16.87 -10.28 9.97
N ILE A 61 -17.33 -10.96 8.91
CA ILE A 61 -16.91 -12.35 8.62
C ILE A 61 -15.42 -12.36 8.25
N TYR A 62 -15.01 -11.47 7.35
CA TYR A 62 -13.61 -11.36 6.96
C TYR A 62 -12.73 -10.87 8.11
N TYR A 63 -13.24 -10.00 8.98
CA TYR A 63 -12.55 -9.55 10.18
C TYR A 63 -12.35 -10.69 11.17
N PHE A 64 -13.35 -11.54 11.37
CA PHE A 64 -13.23 -12.74 12.19
C PHE A 64 -12.15 -13.68 11.66
N LEU A 65 -12.17 -14.00 10.36
CA LEU A 65 -11.17 -14.86 9.73
C LEU A 65 -9.76 -14.23 9.78
N TRP A 66 -9.66 -12.93 9.53
CA TRP A 66 -8.43 -12.17 9.64
C TRP A 66 -7.87 -12.23 11.06
N SER A 67 -8.72 -12.03 12.07
CA SER A 67 -8.33 -12.10 13.48
C SER A 67 -7.84 -13.49 13.84
N LEU A 68 -8.57 -14.54 13.43
CA LEU A 68 -8.17 -15.93 13.65
C LEU A 68 -6.74 -16.21 13.12
N TYR A 69 -6.44 -15.72 11.92
CA TYR A 69 -5.12 -15.88 11.32
C TYR A 69 -4.05 -14.99 11.99
N PHE A 70 -4.22 -13.67 12.00
CA PHE A 70 -3.18 -12.72 12.41
C PHE A 70 -2.99 -12.62 13.92
N VAL A 71 -4.04 -12.80 14.71
CA VAL A 71 -4.00 -12.64 16.18
C VAL A 71 -3.67 -13.96 16.88
N TYR A 72 -4.08 -15.10 16.32
CA TYR A 72 -3.92 -16.41 16.98
C TYR A 72 -2.96 -17.34 16.23
N PHE A 73 -3.21 -17.67 14.97
CA PHE A 73 -2.40 -18.65 14.24
C PHE A 73 -0.97 -18.15 13.99
N LEU A 74 -0.82 -16.92 13.47
CA LEU A 74 0.46 -16.38 13.06
C LEU A 74 1.45 -16.26 14.25
N PRO A 75 1.06 -15.75 15.45
CA PRO A 75 1.96 -15.73 16.60
C PRO A 75 2.40 -17.12 17.08
N ILE A 76 1.54 -18.14 17.00
CA ILE A 76 1.89 -19.52 17.36
C ILE A 76 2.98 -20.04 16.41
N VAL A 77 2.78 -19.85 15.10
CA VAL A 77 3.78 -20.22 14.09
C VAL A 77 5.07 -19.44 14.29
N GLY A 78 4.98 -18.12 14.53
CA GLY A 78 6.14 -17.28 14.80
C GLY A 78 6.95 -17.75 16.01
N ARG A 79 6.28 -18.21 17.06
CA ARG A 79 6.94 -18.79 18.24
C ARG A 79 7.56 -20.17 17.94
N LEU A 80 6.89 -21.01 17.15
CA LEU A 80 7.37 -22.35 16.81
C LEU A 80 8.64 -22.31 15.94
N PHE A 81 8.74 -21.34 15.04
CA PHE A 81 9.86 -21.16 14.11
C PHE A 81 10.79 -19.99 14.47
N SER A 82 10.67 -19.43 15.69
CA SER A 82 11.50 -18.32 16.18
C SER A 82 11.61 -17.13 15.21
N CYS A 83 10.48 -16.70 14.65
CA CYS A 83 10.39 -15.57 13.72
C CYS A 83 9.99 -14.28 14.47
N PRO A 84 10.95 -13.42 14.86
CA PRO A 84 10.70 -12.32 15.79
C PRO A 84 9.78 -11.21 15.25
N PHE A 85 9.73 -11.03 13.93
CA PHE A 85 8.81 -10.07 13.28
C PHE A 85 7.34 -10.44 13.50
N VAL A 86 7.06 -11.74 13.49
CA VAL A 86 5.72 -12.29 13.70
C VAL A 86 5.38 -12.30 15.18
N GLU A 87 6.34 -12.69 16.02
CA GLU A 87 6.19 -12.72 17.48
C GLU A 87 5.83 -11.35 18.06
N LYS A 88 6.46 -10.29 17.54
CA LYS A 88 6.28 -8.90 18.03
C LYS A 88 5.00 -8.22 17.54
N LYS A 89 4.08 -8.93 16.87
CA LYS A 89 2.83 -8.37 16.31
C LYS A 89 3.05 -7.15 15.41
N TYR A 90 4.26 -6.97 14.86
CA TYR A 90 4.57 -5.80 14.05
C TYR A 90 3.68 -5.75 12.81
N LEU A 91 3.48 -6.91 12.16
CA LEU A 91 2.66 -7.01 10.97
C LEU A 91 1.20 -6.59 11.23
N SER A 92 0.55 -7.15 12.24
CA SER A 92 -0.83 -6.78 12.58
C SER A 92 -0.94 -5.31 12.98
N ASN A 93 0.00 -4.81 13.77
CA ASN A 93 0.01 -3.40 14.21
C ASN A 93 0.20 -2.44 13.02
N SER A 94 1.04 -2.79 12.05
CA SER A 94 1.25 -1.97 10.85
C SER A 94 -0.01 -1.89 9.98
N ILE A 95 -0.76 -2.99 9.88
CA ILE A 95 -2.05 -3.04 9.15
C ILE A 95 -3.09 -2.17 9.87
N ASP A 96 -3.18 -2.28 11.20
CA ASP A 96 -4.10 -1.48 12.01
C ASP A 96 -3.79 0.03 11.91
N HIS A 97 -2.51 0.42 11.95
CA HIS A 97 -2.09 1.82 11.87
C HIS A 97 -2.36 2.42 10.48
N PHE A 98 -2.05 1.67 9.43
CA PHE A 98 -2.32 2.07 8.05
C PHE A 98 -3.82 2.20 7.78
N GLY A 99 -4.62 1.25 8.26
CA GLY A 99 -6.06 1.21 8.03
C GLY A 99 -6.36 0.76 6.59
N SER A 100 -6.41 1.69 5.65
CA SER A 100 -6.63 1.40 4.22
C SER A 100 -6.18 2.55 3.33
N ILE A 101 -5.80 2.25 2.09
CA ILE A 101 -5.40 3.25 1.10
C ILE A 101 -6.50 4.27 0.75
N ALA A 102 -7.76 3.96 1.08
CA ALA A 102 -8.90 4.84 0.84
C ALA A 102 -8.78 6.20 1.57
N SER A 103 -8.00 6.29 2.66
CA SER A 103 -7.75 7.58 3.34
C SER A 103 -7.03 8.59 2.44
N ASP A 104 -6.25 8.12 1.48
CA ASP A 104 -5.43 8.94 0.61
C ASP A 104 -6.02 9.08 -0.79
N GLU A 105 -7.20 8.50 -1.05
CA GLU A 105 -7.84 8.49 -2.37
C GLU A 105 -8.00 9.89 -2.96
N GLN A 106 -8.34 10.89 -2.15
CA GLN A 106 -8.46 12.27 -2.61
C GLN A 106 -7.12 12.83 -3.12
N ARG A 107 -6.00 12.50 -2.48
CA ARG A 107 -4.66 12.92 -2.93
C ARG A 107 -4.33 12.31 -4.28
N PHE A 108 -4.61 11.01 -4.46
CA PHE A 108 -4.44 10.35 -5.75
C PHE A 108 -5.34 10.95 -6.85
N ARG A 109 -6.61 11.24 -6.55
CA ARG A 109 -7.54 11.89 -7.50
C ARG A 109 -7.13 13.31 -7.86
N PHE A 110 -6.48 14.03 -6.95
CA PHE A 110 -5.97 15.36 -7.21
C PHE A 110 -4.77 15.32 -8.17
N THR A 111 -3.85 14.37 -8.00
CA THR A 111 -2.64 14.27 -8.82
C THR A 111 -2.87 13.56 -10.16
N PHE A 112 -3.61 12.45 -10.15
CA PHE A 112 -3.76 11.54 -11.29
C PHE A 112 -5.14 11.62 -11.94
N SER A 113 -5.28 11.03 -13.13
CA SER A 113 -6.53 10.85 -13.86
C SER A 113 -7.00 9.39 -13.84
N LYS A 114 -8.27 9.15 -14.18
CA LYS A 114 -8.86 7.79 -14.30
C LYS A 114 -8.65 6.92 -13.04
N VAL A 115 -8.64 7.54 -11.87
CA VAL A 115 -8.35 6.87 -10.60
C VAL A 115 -9.48 5.90 -10.19
N LYS A 116 -9.11 4.65 -9.95
CA LYS A 116 -9.98 3.55 -9.51
C LYS A 116 -9.43 2.93 -8.23
N SER A 117 -10.27 2.87 -7.21
CA SER A 117 -10.02 2.11 -5.98
C SER A 117 -10.59 0.70 -6.11
N PHE A 118 -9.95 -0.28 -5.50
CA PHE A 118 -10.42 -1.66 -5.47
C PHE A 118 -10.22 -2.30 -4.09
N SER A 119 -11.01 -3.33 -3.81
CA SER A 119 -10.99 -4.09 -2.57
C SER A 119 -11.13 -5.56 -2.90
N TRP A 120 -10.19 -6.38 -2.43
CA TRP A 120 -10.14 -7.81 -2.64
C TRP A 120 -10.26 -8.56 -1.32
N TYR A 121 -10.73 -9.81 -1.40
CA TYR A 121 -10.87 -10.72 -0.26
C TYR A 121 -11.63 -10.07 0.92
N GLY A 122 -12.75 -9.39 0.62
CA GLY A 122 -13.57 -8.73 1.64
C GLY A 122 -12.91 -7.55 2.35
N GLY A 123 -11.89 -6.94 1.75
CA GLY A 123 -11.18 -5.78 2.31
C GLY A 123 -9.88 -6.11 3.04
N ILE A 124 -9.40 -7.35 2.93
CA ILE A 124 -8.06 -7.71 3.43
C ILE A 124 -6.97 -7.03 2.58
N VAL A 125 -7.20 -6.89 1.27
CA VAL A 125 -6.33 -6.13 0.38
C VAL A 125 -7.14 -4.99 -0.21
N THR A 126 -6.62 -3.78 -0.09
CA THR A 126 -7.18 -2.60 -0.79
C THR A 126 -6.10 -1.98 -1.66
N GLY A 127 -6.54 -1.35 -2.74
CA GLY A 127 -5.61 -0.73 -3.67
C GLY A 127 -6.24 0.39 -4.47
N ILE A 128 -5.37 1.11 -5.17
CA ILE A 128 -5.73 2.24 -6.01
C ILE A 128 -4.84 2.27 -7.24
N SER A 129 -5.44 2.59 -8.38
CA SER A 129 -4.75 2.66 -9.67
C SER A 129 -5.21 3.90 -10.43
N GLY A 130 -4.42 4.36 -11.37
CA GLY A 130 -4.76 5.51 -12.21
C GLY A 130 -3.66 5.83 -13.22
N HIS A 131 -3.83 6.94 -13.92
CA HIS A 131 -2.94 7.39 -14.98
C HIS A 131 -2.36 8.77 -14.66
N LYS A 132 -1.11 9.02 -15.06
CA LYS A 132 -0.58 10.39 -15.10
C LYS A 132 -1.46 11.27 -15.98
N LYS A 133 -1.68 12.52 -15.55
CA LYS A 133 -2.44 13.49 -16.34
C LYS A 133 -1.66 13.86 -17.60
N GLU A 134 -2.35 13.95 -18.73
CA GLU A 134 -1.82 14.58 -19.93
C GLU A 134 -1.87 16.10 -19.69
N ILE A 135 -0.71 16.77 -19.78
CA ILE A 135 -0.61 18.23 -19.73
C ILE A 135 -0.79 18.77 -21.14
#